data_AF-A0A317E464-F1
#
_entry.id   AF-A0A317E464-F1
#
_cell.length_a   1.000
_cell.length_b   1.000
_cell.length_c   1.000
_cell.angle_alpha   90.00
_cell.angle_beta   90.00
_cell.angle_gamma   90.00
#
_symmetry.space_group_name_H-M   'P 1'
#
loop_
_entity.id
_entity.type
_entity.pdbx_description
1 polymer ?
#
loop_
_entity_poly.entity_id
_entity_poly.type
_entity_poly.pdbx_seq_one_letter_code
_entity_poly.pdbx_strand_id
1 'polypeptide(L)'
;MTSTAFNRLGTIAFCLLFFGFLFGPLIIMVVTAFNSSSFPRILPWDCFTTDWFGKLANDAKLLHGLGNSLIIGAGVVALATPVGLAGALALSEVGPRLRGILYTVFISPILMPGIVIGISTLLFWGRIGSGLGFGFDSIFFDGFFLTILGQVCFISAYSMLVFMARLQRFDHTLTEAALDMGATPAQAFTKILLPFLRPAIFSSAVLAFLASLENYNTTVFSIVAESTFTTELASKVRLGIDPSISAVAVVIIATTLIGAIVHEAYQRRAQALAQGGAAAQAILANPAAAFIRHPATVGALLLALAGIAVYYGKGHDSKACEQSILDAKLLEQQRLQDEMRARTQQQQQQAPAPAAPAGSAAPSTPFGGVFAPGGLGGAPAPAPAAPKPAPAPATPFGGVFAPDGLSGGKPAQ
;
A
#
# COMPACT_ATOMS: atom_id res chain seq x y z
N MET A 1 -34.04 -11.72 -30.81
CA MET A 1 -33.14 -12.33 -29.80
C MET A 1 -33.93 -12.45 -28.50
N THR A 2 -34.11 -13.65 -27.96
CA THR A 2 -34.91 -13.88 -26.76
C THR A 2 -34.35 -13.07 -25.58
N SER A 3 -35.22 -12.48 -24.76
CA SER A 3 -34.84 -11.68 -23.57
C SER A 3 -33.80 -12.39 -22.68
N THR A 4 -33.82 -13.72 -22.66
CA THR A 4 -32.84 -14.57 -21.97
C THR A 4 -31.43 -14.53 -22.55
N ALA A 5 -31.26 -14.46 -23.88
CA ALA A 5 -29.96 -14.39 -24.53
C ALA A 5 -29.31 -12.99 -24.34
N PHE A 6 -30.13 -11.94 -24.39
CA PHE A 6 -29.68 -10.57 -24.12
C PHE A 6 -29.26 -10.39 -22.67
N ASN A 7 -30.04 -10.90 -21.71
CA ASN A 7 -29.68 -10.87 -20.29
C ASN A 7 -28.42 -11.69 -20.01
N ARG A 8 -28.27 -12.87 -20.62
CA ARG A 8 -27.05 -13.69 -20.47
C ARG A 8 -25.82 -12.99 -21.02
N LEU A 9 -25.93 -12.35 -22.19
CA LEU A 9 -24.83 -11.57 -22.78
C LEU A 9 -24.49 -10.36 -21.90
N GLY A 10 -25.50 -9.67 -21.37
CA GLY A 10 -25.32 -8.55 -20.43
C GLY A 10 -24.63 -8.98 -19.14
N THR A 11 -25.03 -10.10 -18.54
CA THR A 11 -24.37 -10.66 -17.35
C THR A 11 -22.93 -11.07 -17.65
N ILE A 12 -22.67 -11.74 -18.79
CA ILE A 12 -21.30 -12.11 -19.18
C ILE A 12 -20.44 -10.86 -19.38
N ALA A 13 -20.94 -9.86 -20.09
CA ALA A 13 -20.22 -8.61 -20.31
C ALA A 13 -19.94 -7.88 -19.00
N PHE A 14 -20.93 -7.81 -18.08
CA PHE A 14 -20.75 -7.25 -16.75
C PHE A 14 -19.69 -8.02 -15.95
N CYS A 15 -19.75 -9.35 -15.92
CA CYS A 15 -18.76 -10.17 -15.22
C CYS A 15 -17.35 -9.98 -15.81
N LEU A 16 -17.20 -9.98 -17.14
CA LEU A 16 -15.91 -9.77 -17.80
C LEU A 16 -15.34 -8.38 -17.51
N LEU A 17 -16.18 -7.34 -17.54
CA LEU A 17 -15.76 -5.97 -17.24
C LEU A 17 -15.40 -5.82 -15.76
N PHE A 18 -16.21 -6.38 -14.86
CA PHE A 18 -15.97 -6.37 -13.43
C PHE A 18 -14.66 -7.09 -13.05
N PHE A 19 -14.49 -8.33 -13.50
CA PHE A 19 -13.27 -9.10 -13.23
C PHE A 19 -12.05 -8.55 -13.98
N GLY A 20 -12.24 -8.04 -15.19
CA GLY A 20 -11.18 -7.36 -15.95
C GLY A 20 -10.71 -6.08 -15.26
N PHE A 21 -11.61 -5.30 -14.69
CA PHE A 21 -11.26 -4.12 -13.89
C PHE A 21 -10.56 -4.50 -12.58
N LEU A 22 -11.07 -5.52 -11.87
CA LEU A 22 -10.52 -5.97 -10.58
C LEU A 22 -9.12 -6.59 -10.73
N PHE A 23 -8.93 -7.48 -11.72
CA PHE A 23 -7.70 -8.23 -11.90
C PHE A 23 -6.74 -7.60 -12.92
N GLY A 24 -7.20 -6.64 -13.74
CA GLY A 24 -6.39 -5.99 -14.76
C GLY A 24 -5.07 -5.43 -14.22
N PRO A 25 -5.09 -4.53 -13.21
CA PRO A 25 -3.86 -4.00 -12.61
C PRO A 25 -2.96 -5.09 -12.03
N LEU A 26 -3.55 -6.16 -11.49
CA LEU A 26 -2.81 -7.29 -10.93
C LEU A 26 -2.05 -8.05 -12.02
N ILE A 27 -2.69 -8.30 -13.16
CA ILE A 27 -2.08 -8.94 -14.32
C ILE A 27 -0.94 -8.07 -14.86
N ILE A 28 -1.13 -6.75 -14.93
CA ILE A 28 -0.08 -5.82 -15.34
C ILE A 28 1.14 -5.97 -14.42
N MET A 29 0.93 -5.99 -13.10
CA MET A 29 2.02 -6.17 -12.14
C MET A 29 2.72 -7.52 -12.30
N VAL A 30 1.98 -8.59 -12.60
CA VAL A 30 2.59 -9.90 -12.88
C VAL A 30 3.47 -9.82 -14.12
N VAL A 31 3.00 -9.21 -15.21
CA VAL A 31 3.73 -9.08 -16.46
C VAL A 31 4.98 -8.20 -16.28
N THR A 32 4.88 -7.07 -15.58
CA THR A 32 6.01 -6.15 -15.38
C THR A 32 7.09 -6.71 -14.44
N ALA A 33 6.73 -7.63 -13.53
CA ALA A 33 7.69 -8.29 -12.65
C ALA A 33 8.75 -9.12 -13.41
N PHE A 34 8.41 -9.57 -14.62
CA PHE A 34 9.30 -10.35 -15.48
C PHE A 34 9.93 -9.54 -16.61
N ASN A 35 9.72 -8.21 -16.66
CA ASN A 35 10.34 -7.32 -17.65
C ASN A 35 11.61 -6.65 -17.09
N SER A 36 12.69 -6.62 -17.86
CA SER A 36 13.98 -6.02 -17.46
C SER A 36 13.97 -4.49 -17.40
N SER A 37 12.93 -3.85 -17.93
CA SER A 37 12.76 -2.39 -17.91
C SER A 37 12.96 -1.79 -16.52
N SER A 38 13.69 -0.67 -16.42
CA SER A 38 13.90 0.05 -15.15
C SER A 38 12.63 0.69 -14.57
N PHE A 39 11.59 0.84 -15.38
CA PHE A 39 10.26 1.31 -14.98
C PHE A 39 9.19 0.24 -15.28
N PRO A 40 8.16 0.05 -14.43
CA PRO A 40 7.09 -0.90 -14.71
C PRO A 40 6.26 -0.45 -15.92
N ARG A 41 6.55 -1.04 -17.07
CA ARG A 41 5.85 -0.81 -18.33
C ARG A 41 5.70 -2.12 -19.08
N ILE A 42 4.57 -2.26 -19.78
CA ILE A 42 4.23 -3.47 -20.54
C ILE A 42 4.80 -3.39 -21.96
N LEU A 43 4.71 -2.19 -22.55
CA LEU A 43 5.19 -1.90 -23.90
C LEU A 43 6.14 -0.70 -23.85
N PRO A 44 7.30 -0.75 -24.53
CA PRO A 44 7.90 -1.89 -25.23
C PRO A 44 8.44 -2.97 -24.28
N TRP A 45 8.40 -4.24 -24.71
CA TRP A 45 9.02 -5.36 -23.98
C TRP A 45 10.53 -5.33 -24.19
N ASP A 46 11.32 -5.21 -23.12
CA ASP A 46 12.77 -5.20 -23.20
C ASP A 46 13.27 -6.67 -23.19
N CYS A 47 13.45 -7.29 -22.02
CA CYS A 47 13.88 -8.69 -21.88
C CYS A 47 13.14 -9.40 -20.75
N PHE A 48 13.05 -10.74 -20.81
CA PHE A 48 12.61 -11.52 -19.65
C PHE A 48 13.70 -11.53 -18.57
N THR A 49 13.37 -11.19 -17.33
CA THR A 49 14.29 -11.22 -16.18
C THR A 49 13.62 -11.78 -14.92
N THR A 50 14.42 -12.32 -14.01
CA THR A 50 14.01 -12.63 -12.63
C THR A 50 14.85 -11.88 -11.58
N ASP A 51 15.69 -10.93 -12.02
CA ASP A 51 16.63 -10.18 -11.17
C ASP A 51 15.91 -9.40 -10.07
N TRP A 52 14.68 -8.94 -10.34
CA TRP A 52 13.86 -8.20 -9.38
C TRP A 52 13.49 -9.03 -8.15
N PHE A 53 13.32 -10.34 -8.27
CA PHE A 53 13.10 -11.24 -7.13
C PHE A 53 14.36 -11.36 -6.28
N GLY A 54 15.55 -11.37 -6.90
CA GLY A 54 16.83 -11.34 -6.21
C GLY A 54 17.07 -10.01 -5.48
N LYS A 55 16.76 -8.87 -6.12
CA LYS A 55 16.83 -7.55 -5.47
C LYS A 55 15.87 -7.45 -4.28
N LEU A 56 14.65 -7.97 -4.43
CA LEU A 56 13.66 -8.02 -3.36
C LEU A 56 14.14 -8.86 -2.16
N ALA A 57 14.69 -10.05 -2.42
CA ALA A 57 15.18 -10.94 -1.37
C ALA A 57 16.38 -10.40 -0.59
N ASN A 58 17.13 -9.45 -1.16
CA ASN A 58 18.26 -8.80 -0.51
C ASN A 58 17.93 -7.41 0.05
N ASP A 59 16.67 -6.99 -0.01
CA ASP A 59 16.26 -5.69 0.52
C ASP A 59 16.06 -5.76 2.04
N ALA A 60 17.10 -5.36 2.78
CA ALA A 60 17.11 -5.37 4.22
C ALA A 60 16.00 -4.50 4.84
N LYS A 61 15.62 -3.38 4.20
CA LYS A 61 14.57 -2.50 4.74
C LYS A 61 13.19 -3.13 4.61
N LEU A 62 12.89 -3.73 3.46
CA LEU A 62 11.63 -4.46 3.26
C LEU A 62 11.52 -5.67 4.18
N LEU A 63 12.60 -6.44 4.36
CA LEU A 63 12.62 -7.59 5.25
C LEU A 63 12.50 -7.19 6.73
N HIS A 64 13.17 -6.12 7.14
CA HIS A 64 13.03 -5.56 8.48
C HIS A 64 11.60 -5.06 8.72
N GLY A 65 11.05 -4.31 7.76
CA GLY A 65 9.66 -3.85 7.80
C GLY A 65 8.65 -5.00 7.87
N LEU A 66 8.92 -6.11 7.18
CA LEU A 66 8.11 -7.34 7.29
C LEU A 66 8.17 -7.92 8.71
N GLY A 67 9.35 -8.03 9.31
CA GLY A 67 9.51 -8.45 10.70
C GLY A 67 8.73 -7.57 11.67
N ASN A 68 8.86 -6.25 11.53
CA ASN A 68 8.13 -5.27 12.34
C ASN A 68 6.60 -5.42 12.17
N SER A 69 6.11 -5.59 10.94
CA SER A 69 4.69 -5.84 10.66
C SER A 69 4.17 -7.11 11.33
N LEU A 70 4.96 -8.19 11.40
CA LEU A 70 4.56 -9.42 12.08
C LEU A 70 4.45 -9.23 13.60
N ILE A 71 5.39 -8.49 14.20
CA ILE A 71 5.39 -8.17 15.63
C ILE A 71 4.16 -7.31 15.97
N ILE A 72 3.92 -6.25 15.19
CA ILE A 72 2.76 -5.36 15.37
C ILE A 72 1.46 -6.15 15.18
N GLY A 73 1.37 -6.95 14.12
CA GLY A 73 0.20 -7.79 13.84
C GLY A 73 -0.11 -8.75 14.98
N ALA A 74 0.91 -9.40 15.55
CA ALA A 74 0.73 -10.27 16.71
C ALA A 74 0.25 -9.49 17.95
N GLY A 75 0.83 -8.32 18.22
CA GLY A 75 0.41 -7.44 19.31
C GLY A 75 -1.03 -6.95 19.15
N VAL A 76 -1.43 -6.59 17.94
CA VAL A 76 -2.79 -6.17 17.61
C VAL A 76 -3.77 -7.32 17.80
N VAL A 77 -3.47 -8.54 17.34
CA VAL A 77 -4.33 -9.71 17.58
C VAL A 77 -4.48 -9.98 19.08
N ALA A 78 -3.37 -9.95 19.82
CA ALA A 78 -3.36 -10.23 21.25
C ALA A 78 -4.24 -9.26 22.06
N LEU A 79 -4.44 -8.02 21.59
CA LEU A 79 -5.23 -7.01 22.28
C LEU A 79 -6.62 -6.81 21.66
N ALA A 80 -6.72 -6.69 20.33
CA ALA A 80 -7.97 -6.39 19.63
C ALA A 80 -8.98 -7.53 19.72
N THR A 81 -8.54 -8.80 19.66
CA THR A 81 -9.46 -9.94 19.73
C THR A 81 -10.10 -10.07 21.12
N PRO A 82 -9.35 -10.05 22.26
CA PRO A 82 -9.97 -10.05 23.58
C PRO A 82 -10.83 -8.82 23.86
N VAL A 83 -10.40 -7.63 23.45
CA VAL A 83 -11.19 -6.39 23.63
C VAL A 83 -12.48 -6.45 22.82
N GLY A 84 -12.43 -6.94 21.57
CA GLY A 84 -13.61 -7.13 20.74
C GLY A 84 -14.56 -8.18 21.30
N LEU A 85 -14.04 -9.28 21.85
CA LEU A 85 -14.84 -10.30 22.53
C LEU A 85 -15.53 -9.71 23.78
N ALA A 86 -14.80 -8.98 24.61
CA ALA A 86 -15.35 -8.31 25.78
C ALA A 86 -16.44 -7.29 25.39
N GLY A 87 -16.21 -6.51 24.33
CA GLY A 87 -17.20 -5.58 23.79
C GLY A 87 -18.47 -6.29 23.30
N ALA A 88 -18.33 -7.43 22.63
CA ALA A 88 -19.46 -8.20 22.12
C ALA A 88 -20.30 -8.82 23.25
N LEU A 89 -19.64 -9.36 24.29
CA LEU A 89 -20.31 -9.91 25.47
C LEU A 89 -20.98 -8.82 26.32
N ALA A 90 -20.30 -7.68 26.52
CA ALA A 90 -20.91 -6.55 27.21
C ALA A 90 -22.17 -6.07 26.49
N LEU A 91 -22.16 -6.05 25.16
CA LEU A 91 -23.29 -5.59 24.38
C LEU A 91 -24.45 -6.59 24.29
N SER A 92 -24.19 -7.89 24.47
CA SER A 92 -25.24 -8.92 24.50
C SER A 92 -26.05 -8.90 25.81
N GLU A 93 -25.42 -8.53 26.92
CA GLU A 93 -26.04 -8.50 28.26
C GLU A 93 -26.75 -7.18 28.57
N VAL A 94 -26.45 -6.11 27.83
CA VAL A 94 -26.96 -4.76 28.12
C VAL A 94 -28.34 -4.51 27.51
N GLY A 95 -29.22 -3.85 28.29
CA GLY A 95 -30.58 -3.49 27.86
C GLY A 95 -30.65 -2.56 26.63
N PRO A 96 -31.81 -2.48 25.95
CA PRO A 96 -31.94 -1.93 24.60
C PRO A 96 -31.53 -0.45 24.48
N ARG A 97 -31.76 0.37 25.51
CA ARG A 97 -31.39 1.80 25.50
C ARG A 97 -29.87 2.00 25.53
N LEU A 98 -29.17 1.32 26.43
CA LEU A 98 -27.71 1.46 26.58
C LEU A 98 -26.97 0.71 25.46
N ARG A 99 -27.57 -0.36 24.92
CA ARG A 99 -27.04 -1.08 23.76
C ARG A 99 -26.84 -0.17 22.55
N GLY A 100 -27.78 0.70 22.22
CA GLY A 100 -27.63 1.63 21.08
C GLY A 100 -26.46 2.61 21.25
N ILE A 101 -26.28 3.14 22.46
CA ILE A 101 -25.20 4.08 22.79
C ILE A 101 -23.84 3.36 22.73
N LEU A 102 -23.69 2.23 23.43
CA LEU A 102 -22.43 1.47 23.46
C LEU A 102 -22.04 0.96 22.07
N TYR A 103 -23.00 0.50 21.27
CA TYR A 103 -22.76 0.09 19.89
C TYR A 103 -22.19 1.24 19.06
N THR A 104 -22.75 2.44 19.20
CA THR A 104 -22.28 3.64 18.49
C THR A 104 -20.87 4.03 18.93
N VAL A 105 -20.59 3.99 20.23
CA VAL A 105 -19.25 4.28 20.77
C VAL A 105 -18.23 3.28 20.23
N PHE A 106 -18.51 1.98 20.28
CA PHE A 106 -17.58 0.95 19.81
C PHE A 106 -17.34 1.00 18.31
N ILE A 107 -18.31 1.39 17.50
CA ILE A 107 -18.16 1.46 16.03
C ILE A 107 -17.58 2.80 15.56
N SER A 108 -17.69 3.86 16.36
CA SER A 108 -17.19 5.18 15.99
C SER A 108 -15.75 5.21 15.45
N PRO A 109 -14.78 4.41 15.96
CA PRO A 109 -13.41 4.43 15.43
C PRO A 109 -13.31 3.94 13.98
N ILE A 110 -14.21 3.05 13.52
CA ILE A 110 -14.24 2.57 12.13
C ILE A 110 -14.57 3.73 11.17
N LEU A 111 -15.36 4.71 11.63
CA LEU A 111 -15.77 5.86 10.84
C LEU A 111 -14.68 6.94 10.78
N MET A 112 -13.69 6.88 11.68
CA MET A 112 -12.62 7.87 11.72
C MET A 112 -11.57 7.57 10.65
N PRO A 113 -11.08 8.58 9.90
CA PRO A 113 -9.96 8.38 8.98
C PRO A 113 -8.71 7.88 9.72
N GLY A 114 -7.99 6.92 9.14
CA GLY A 114 -6.81 6.32 9.78
C GLY A 114 -5.72 7.34 10.17
N ILE A 115 -5.54 8.41 9.39
CA ILE A 115 -4.64 9.52 9.70
C ILE A 115 -5.01 10.22 11.01
N VAL A 116 -6.30 10.40 11.27
CA VAL A 116 -6.79 11.04 12.51
C VAL A 116 -6.47 10.12 13.68
N ILE A 117 -6.75 8.81 13.56
CA ILE A 117 -6.43 7.83 14.60
C ILE A 117 -4.92 7.81 14.89
N GLY A 118 -4.07 7.80 13.85
CA GLY A 118 -2.62 7.75 14.01
C GLY A 118 -2.06 8.98 14.73
N ILE A 119 -2.39 10.18 14.25
CA ILE A 119 -1.94 11.44 14.86
C ILE A 119 -2.53 11.61 16.27
N SER A 120 -3.81 11.30 16.46
CA SER A 120 -4.44 11.38 17.79
C SER A 120 -3.80 10.42 18.78
N THR A 121 -3.45 9.20 18.37
CA THR A 121 -2.78 8.21 19.23
C THR A 121 -1.41 8.70 19.67
N LEU A 122 -0.60 9.20 18.72
CA LEU A 122 0.71 9.78 19.00
C LEU A 122 0.62 10.93 20.01
N LEU A 123 -0.29 11.89 19.77
CA LEU A 123 -0.45 13.06 20.64
C LEU A 123 -1.04 12.70 22.01
N PHE A 124 -1.98 11.77 22.07
CA PHE A 124 -2.64 11.36 23.30
C PHE A 124 -1.66 10.67 24.25
N TRP A 125 -0.96 9.63 23.76
CA TRP A 125 -0.01 8.90 24.58
C TRP A 125 1.24 9.72 24.89
N GLY A 126 1.71 10.56 23.97
CA GLY A 126 2.78 11.51 24.24
C GLY A 126 2.44 12.50 25.36
N ARG A 127 1.20 13.03 25.40
CA ARG A 127 0.75 13.90 26.50
C ARG A 127 0.62 13.17 27.83
N ILE A 128 0.14 11.93 27.82
CA ILE A 128 0.07 11.10 29.03
C ILE A 128 1.48 10.81 29.56
N GLY A 129 2.40 10.39 28.70
CA GLY A 129 3.79 10.11 29.06
C GLY A 129 4.47 11.32 29.70
N SER A 130 4.39 12.48 29.03
CA SER A 130 4.94 13.73 29.58
C SER A 130 4.25 14.17 30.87
N GLY A 131 2.93 14.01 30.97
CA GLY A 131 2.16 14.38 32.17
C GLY A 131 2.50 13.52 33.39
N LEU A 132 2.88 12.26 33.16
CA LEU A 132 3.36 11.34 34.19
C LEU A 132 4.86 11.47 34.48
N GLY A 133 5.56 12.39 33.79
CA GLY A 133 6.99 12.64 33.98
C GLY A 133 7.92 11.61 33.30
N PHE A 134 7.40 10.80 32.37
CA PHE A 134 8.22 9.88 31.60
C PHE A 134 8.98 10.60 30.48
N GLY A 135 10.25 10.24 30.29
CA GLY A 135 11.08 10.75 29.19
C GLY A 135 10.71 10.14 27.84
N PHE A 136 11.38 10.64 26.79
CA PHE A 136 11.20 10.18 25.40
C PHE A 136 11.64 8.72 25.17
N ASP A 137 12.41 8.14 26.08
CA ASP A 137 12.83 6.73 26.02
C ASP A 137 11.78 5.76 26.59
N SER A 138 10.62 6.27 27.01
CA SER A 138 9.55 5.44 27.58
C SER A 138 8.65 4.81 26.52
N ILE A 139 7.92 3.76 26.93
CA ILE A 139 6.95 3.05 26.08
C ILE A 139 5.90 3.98 25.43
N PHE A 140 5.65 5.15 26.01
CA PHE A 140 4.65 6.11 25.51
C PHE A 140 5.07 6.78 24.21
N PHE A 141 6.36 6.77 23.88
CA PHE A 141 6.92 7.33 22.65
C PHE A 141 7.44 6.25 21.69
N ASP A 142 7.30 4.97 22.06
CA ASP A 142 7.69 3.85 21.22
C ASP A 142 6.70 3.63 20.06
N GLY A 143 7.24 3.51 18.85
CA GLY A 143 6.46 3.36 17.62
C GLY A 143 5.64 2.08 17.58
N PHE A 144 6.13 0.99 18.17
CA PHE A 144 5.37 -0.26 18.26
C PHE A 144 4.17 -0.11 19.16
N PHE A 145 4.37 0.40 20.38
CA PHE A 145 3.28 0.64 21.34
C PHE A 145 2.18 1.53 20.75
N LEU A 146 2.58 2.67 20.17
CA LEU A 146 1.66 3.63 19.55
C LEU A 146 0.89 3.02 18.38
N THR A 147 1.58 2.28 17.50
CA THR A 147 0.96 1.65 16.34
C THR A 147 -0.01 0.54 16.76
N ILE A 148 0.38 -0.31 17.70
CA ILE A 148 -0.46 -1.39 18.21
C ILE A 148 -1.75 -0.79 18.80
N LEU A 149 -1.65 0.20 19.68
CA LEU A 149 -2.84 0.78 20.29
C LEU A 149 -3.72 1.56 19.31
N GLY A 150 -3.12 2.32 18.41
CA GLY A 150 -3.86 3.04 17.36
C GLY A 150 -4.64 2.08 16.46
N GLN A 151 -4.05 0.92 16.13
CA GLN A 151 -4.73 -0.10 15.35
C GLN A 151 -5.80 -0.86 16.15
N VAL A 152 -5.53 -1.19 17.42
CA VAL A 152 -6.48 -1.85 18.32
C VAL A 152 -7.78 -1.06 18.46
N CYS A 153 -7.73 0.28 18.47
CA CYS A 153 -8.91 1.15 18.60
C CYS A 153 -10.03 0.83 17.59
N PHE A 154 -9.69 0.56 16.32
CA PHE A 154 -10.71 0.25 15.30
C PHE A 154 -10.78 -1.25 14.96
N ILE A 155 -9.68 -2.00 15.09
CA ILE A 155 -9.68 -3.45 14.80
C ILE A 155 -10.45 -4.24 15.87
N SER A 156 -10.50 -3.75 17.11
CA SER A 156 -11.35 -4.33 18.16
C SER A 156 -12.83 -4.24 17.81
N ALA A 157 -13.26 -3.19 17.11
CA ALA A 157 -14.63 -3.04 16.63
C ALA A 157 -14.97 -4.04 15.50
N TYR A 158 -14.05 -4.29 14.56
CA TYR A 158 -14.20 -5.37 13.59
C TYR A 158 -14.29 -6.74 14.26
N SER A 159 -13.42 -7.00 15.25
CA SER A 159 -13.44 -8.23 16.04
C SER A 159 -14.76 -8.40 16.80
N MET A 160 -15.25 -7.34 17.43
CA MET A 160 -16.55 -7.31 18.10
C MET A 160 -17.69 -7.71 17.16
N LEU A 161 -17.71 -7.17 15.94
CA LEU A 161 -18.76 -7.49 14.96
C LEU A 161 -18.77 -8.97 14.57
N VAL A 162 -17.59 -9.60 14.43
CA VAL A 162 -17.45 -11.04 14.19
C VAL A 162 -18.03 -11.84 15.36
N PHE A 163 -17.74 -11.46 16.59
CA PHE A 163 -18.27 -12.13 17.78
C PHE A 163 -19.78 -11.95 17.93
N MET A 164 -20.31 -10.75 17.70
CA MET A 164 -21.74 -10.48 17.74
C MET A 164 -22.52 -11.38 16.76
N ALA A 165 -22.04 -11.50 15.52
CA ALA A 165 -22.68 -12.36 14.52
C ALA A 165 -22.71 -13.84 14.94
N ARG A 166 -21.75 -14.27 15.77
CA ARG A 166 -21.68 -15.64 16.30
C ARG A 166 -22.53 -15.82 17.54
N LEU A 167 -22.54 -14.84 18.45
CA LEU A 167 -23.39 -14.81 19.65
C LEU A 167 -24.88 -14.78 19.31
N GLN A 168 -25.28 -14.16 18.20
CA GLN A 168 -26.67 -14.19 17.72
C GLN A 168 -27.22 -15.60 17.45
N ARG A 169 -26.33 -16.58 17.24
CA ARG A 169 -26.70 -17.99 17.02
C ARG A 169 -26.53 -18.85 18.28
N PHE A 170 -26.15 -18.24 19.41
CA PHE A 170 -25.93 -18.95 20.66
C PHE A 170 -27.24 -19.11 21.43
N ASP A 171 -27.53 -20.35 21.83
CA ASP A 171 -28.66 -20.66 22.69
C ASP A 171 -28.30 -20.39 24.16
N HIS A 172 -28.92 -19.36 24.75
CA HIS A 172 -28.64 -18.93 26.12
C HIS A 172 -29.15 -19.95 27.16
N THR A 173 -30.06 -20.84 26.77
CA THR A 173 -30.56 -21.89 27.68
C THR A 173 -29.46 -22.88 28.08
N LEU A 174 -28.42 -23.04 27.25
CA LEU A 174 -27.26 -23.88 27.59
C LEU A 174 -26.47 -23.32 28.77
N THR A 175 -26.34 -21.99 28.85
CA THR A 175 -25.68 -21.32 29.97
C THR A 175 -26.56 -21.33 31.22
N GLU A 176 -27.86 -21.12 31.09
CA GLU A 176 -28.82 -21.20 32.21
C GLU A 176 -28.85 -22.60 32.82
N ALA A 177 -28.97 -23.65 31.99
CA ALA A 177 -28.98 -25.04 32.45
C ALA A 177 -27.67 -25.44 33.17
N ALA A 178 -26.53 -24.85 32.78
CA ALA A 178 -25.27 -25.09 33.46
C ALA A 178 -25.23 -24.46 34.86
N LEU A 179 -25.77 -23.25 35.00
CA LEU A 179 -25.91 -22.57 36.29
C LEU A 179 -26.88 -23.35 37.21
N ASP A 180 -27.98 -23.87 36.65
CA ASP A 180 -28.95 -24.71 37.39
C ASP A 180 -28.33 -26.02 37.91
N MET A 181 -27.38 -26.59 37.16
CA MET A 181 -26.60 -27.75 37.57
C MET A 181 -25.47 -27.43 38.58
N GLY A 182 -25.41 -26.18 39.07
CA GLY A 182 -24.45 -25.73 40.08
C GLY A 182 -23.11 -25.27 39.51
N ALA A 183 -22.98 -25.06 38.20
CA ALA A 183 -21.77 -24.47 37.63
C ALA A 183 -21.64 -22.99 38.01
N THR A 184 -20.42 -22.51 38.22
CA THR A 184 -20.18 -21.07 38.40
C THR A 184 -20.24 -20.33 37.05
N PRO A 185 -20.50 -19.01 37.01
CA PRO A 185 -20.49 -18.25 35.76
C PRO A 185 -19.18 -18.38 34.98
N ALA A 186 -18.05 -18.44 35.68
CA ALA A 186 -16.74 -18.69 35.06
C ALA A 186 -16.64 -20.09 34.43
N GLN A 187 -17.25 -21.11 35.04
CA GLN A 187 -17.32 -22.46 34.48
C GLN A 187 -18.25 -22.52 33.26
N ALA A 188 -19.42 -21.89 33.33
CA ALA A 188 -20.35 -21.79 32.19
C ALA A 188 -19.67 -21.07 31.01
N PHE A 189 -18.97 -19.97 31.27
CA PHE A 189 -18.18 -19.26 30.27
C PHE A 189 -17.09 -20.14 29.65
N THR A 190 -16.23 -20.74 30.47
CA THR A 190 -15.05 -21.49 29.97
C THR A 190 -15.40 -22.83 29.33
N LYS A 191 -16.46 -23.51 29.78
CA LYS A 191 -16.84 -24.85 29.30
C LYS A 191 -17.89 -24.85 28.20
N ILE A 192 -18.70 -23.81 28.08
CA ILE A 192 -19.82 -23.77 27.12
C ILE A 192 -19.61 -22.64 26.12
N LEU A 193 -19.54 -21.39 26.59
CA LEU A 193 -19.50 -20.23 25.71
C LEU A 193 -18.17 -20.14 24.94
N LEU A 194 -17.04 -20.29 25.63
CA LEU A 194 -15.72 -20.15 25.04
C LEU A 194 -15.47 -21.21 23.94
N PRO A 195 -15.79 -22.51 24.14
CA PRO A 195 -15.69 -23.51 23.07
C PRO A 195 -16.60 -23.23 21.88
N PHE A 196 -17.81 -22.72 22.11
CA PHE A 196 -18.71 -22.30 21.05
C PHE A 196 -18.14 -21.13 20.23
N LEU A 197 -17.46 -20.19 20.91
CA LEU A 197 -16.82 -19.04 20.28
C LEU A 197 -15.43 -19.34 19.69
N ARG A 198 -14.80 -20.49 19.95
CA ARG A 198 -13.46 -20.83 19.41
C ARG A 198 -13.31 -20.60 17.90
N PRO A 199 -14.24 -21.04 17.03
CA PRO A 199 -14.14 -20.76 15.59
C PRO A 199 -14.22 -19.26 15.28
N ALA A 200 -15.02 -18.51 16.06
CA ALA A 200 -15.14 -17.07 15.94
C ALA A 200 -13.84 -16.35 16.37
N ILE A 201 -13.21 -16.82 17.46
CA ILE A 201 -11.94 -16.29 17.96
C ILE A 201 -10.86 -16.47 16.91
N PHE A 202 -10.77 -17.67 16.31
CA PHE A 202 -9.81 -17.92 15.24
C PHE A 202 -10.05 -17.01 14.02
N SER A 203 -11.30 -16.92 13.54
CA SER A 203 -11.65 -16.03 12.42
C SER A 203 -11.37 -14.57 12.71
N SER A 204 -11.67 -14.10 13.93
CA SER A 204 -11.39 -12.73 14.37
C SER A 204 -9.90 -12.46 14.49
N ALA A 205 -9.11 -13.41 15.00
CA ALA A 205 -7.66 -13.27 15.10
C ALA A 205 -7.02 -13.17 13.70
N VAL A 206 -7.42 -14.03 12.75
CA VAL A 206 -6.95 -13.94 11.36
C VAL A 206 -7.36 -12.62 10.73
N LEU A 207 -8.60 -12.19 10.91
CA LEU A 207 -9.08 -10.89 10.40
C LEU A 207 -8.28 -9.72 10.99
N ALA A 208 -8.07 -9.71 12.31
CA ALA A 208 -7.32 -8.66 13.00
C ALA A 208 -5.86 -8.61 12.53
N PHE A 209 -5.24 -9.78 12.33
CA PHE A 209 -3.89 -9.87 11.80
C PHE A 209 -3.79 -9.32 10.37
N LEU A 210 -4.70 -9.73 9.48
CA LEU A 210 -4.71 -9.27 8.09
C LEU A 210 -4.97 -7.75 8.01
N ALA A 211 -5.95 -7.25 8.76
CA ALA A 211 -6.27 -5.83 8.84
C ALA A 211 -5.11 -5.00 9.40
N SER A 212 -4.30 -5.57 10.30
CA SER A 212 -3.09 -4.94 10.83
C SER A 212 -1.96 -4.92 9.81
N LEU A 213 -1.71 -6.06 9.15
CA LEU A 213 -0.65 -6.21 8.15
C LEU A 213 -0.83 -5.26 6.97
N GLU A 214 -2.06 -5.06 6.49
CA GLU A 214 -2.34 -4.17 5.36
C GLU A 214 -2.51 -2.69 5.77
N ASN A 215 -2.42 -2.38 7.07
CA ASN A 215 -2.65 -1.02 7.53
C ASN A 215 -1.48 -0.11 7.20
N TYR A 216 -1.70 0.80 6.25
CA TYR A 216 -0.82 1.92 5.97
C TYR A 216 -1.30 3.22 6.65
N ASN A 217 -2.60 3.49 6.60
CA ASN A 217 -3.17 4.80 6.91
C ASN A 217 -2.95 5.26 8.36
N THR A 218 -3.04 4.35 9.32
CA THR A 218 -2.80 4.67 10.74
C THR A 218 -1.31 4.56 11.04
N THR A 219 -0.68 3.48 10.56
CA THR A 219 0.71 3.11 10.81
C THR A 219 1.71 4.19 10.42
N VAL A 220 1.53 4.84 9.26
CA VAL A 220 2.48 5.86 8.78
C VAL A 220 2.60 7.06 9.73
N PHE A 221 1.59 7.33 10.55
CA PHE A 221 1.59 8.42 11.53
C PHE A 221 1.92 7.96 12.96
N SER A 222 1.93 6.65 13.25
CA SER A 222 2.13 6.09 14.59
C SER A 222 3.47 5.39 14.80
N ILE A 223 4.12 4.91 13.74
CA ILE A 223 5.35 4.07 13.82
C ILE A 223 6.63 4.88 14.09
N VAL A 224 6.57 6.21 13.92
CA VAL A 224 7.64 7.19 14.22
C VAL A 224 8.97 6.91 13.50
N ALA A 225 9.89 6.19 14.15
CA ALA A 225 11.26 5.97 13.67
C ALA A 225 11.43 4.64 12.93
N GLU A 226 10.54 3.69 13.21
CA GLU A 226 10.56 2.37 12.61
C GLU A 226 9.74 2.34 11.33
N SER A 227 9.89 1.27 10.56
CA SER A 227 9.08 1.07 9.37
C SER A 227 8.42 -0.30 9.35
N THR A 228 7.24 -0.35 8.75
CA THR A 228 6.48 -1.56 8.47
C THR A 228 6.54 -1.90 7.01
N PHE A 229 6.16 -3.12 6.65
CA PHE A 229 6.11 -3.58 5.28
C PHE A 229 5.30 -2.64 4.36
N THR A 230 4.12 -2.19 4.83
CA THR A 230 3.24 -1.31 4.05
C THR A 230 3.79 0.10 3.91
N THR A 231 4.41 0.64 4.96
CA THR A 231 5.03 1.98 4.91
C THR A 231 6.27 1.98 4.03
N GLU A 232 7.09 0.93 4.06
CA GLU A 232 8.25 0.79 3.17
C GLU A 232 7.82 0.63 1.71
N LEU A 233 6.80 -0.20 1.45
CA LEU A 233 6.26 -0.36 0.10
C LEU A 233 5.73 0.97 -0.45
N ALA A 234 4.99 1.73 0.37
CA ALA A 234 4.48 3.05 0.00
C ALA A 234 5.62 4.07 -0.21
N SER A 235 6.67 4.02 0.60
CA SER A 235 7.87 4.85 0.44
C SER A 235 8.56 4.58 -0.89
N LYS A 236 8.72 3.31 -1.26
CA LYS A 236 9.28 2.91 -2.56
C LYS A 236 8.44 3.39 -3.75
N VAL A 237 7.11 3.23 -3.68
CA VAL A 237 6.21 3.75 -4.73
C VAL A 237 6.40 5.27 -4.93
N ARG A 238 6.66 6.02 -3.84
CA ARG A 238 6.85 7.48 -3.89
C ARG A 238 8.25 7.90 -4.35
N LEU A 239 9.29 7.18 -3.96
CA LEU A 239 10.69 7.58 -4.14
C LEU A 239 11.33 7.05 -5.43
N GLY A 240 10.78 6.01 -6.04
CA GLY A 240 11.32 5.48 -7.30
C GLY A 240 10.63 4.18 -7.67
N ILE A 241 9.86 4.19 -8.75
CA ILE A 241 9.14 3.02 -9.21
C ILE A 241 10.09 2.10 -9.98
N ASP A 242 10.72 1.15 -9.30
CA ASP A 242 11.39 0.02 -9.93
C ASP A 242 10.49 -1.23 -9.90
N PRO A 243 10.59 -2.16 -10.87
CA PRO A 243 9.77 -3.38 -10.90
C PRO A 243 9.94 -4.34 -9.72
N SER A 244 10.79 -4.06 -8.72
CA SER A 244 10.83 -4.84 -7.47
C SER A 244 9.47 -4.84 -6.75
N ILE A 245 8.68 -3.77 -6.87
CA ILE A 245 7.32 -3.68 -6.31
C ILE A 245 6.36 -4.65 -7.03
N SER A 246 6.52 -4.80 -8.34
CA SER A 246 5.78 -5.79 -9.13
C SER A 246 6.14 -7.22 -8.71
N ALA A 247 7.43 -7.49 -8.42
CA ALA A 247 7.86 -8.77 -7.88
C ALA A 247 7.25 -9.07 -6.50
N VAL A 248 7.13 -8.07 -5.61
CA VAL A 248 6.40 -8.19 -4.33
C VAL A 248 4.94 -8.61 -4.58
N ALA A 249 4.27 -7.95 -5.53
CA ALA A 249 2.88 -8.28 -5.86
C ALA A 249 2.76 -9.75 -6.32
N VAL A 250 3.64 -10.22 -7.21
CA VAL A 250 3.68 -11.64 -7.63
C VAL A 250 3.85 -12.58 -6.44
N VAL A 251 4.74 -12.28 -5.50
CA VAL A 251 4.96 -13.10 -4.30
C VAL A 251 3.71 -13.16 -3.43
N ILE A 252 3.04 -12.03 -3.20
CA ILE A 252 1.80 -11.96 -2.41
C ILE A 252 0.67 -12.73 -3.12
N ILE A 253 0.50 -12.54 -4.44
CA ILE A 253 -0.51 -13.25 -5.23
C ILE A 253 -0.26 -14.75 -5.21
N ALA A 254 0.99 -15.17 -5.43
CA ALA A 254 1.35 -16.58 -5.41
C ALA A 254 1.04 -17.17 -4.03
N THR A 255 1.49 -16.52 -2.95
CA THR A 255 1.26 -16.99 -1.58
C THR A 255 -0.22 -17.06 -1.22
N THR A 256 -1.02 -16.08 -1.62
CA THR A 256 -2.47 -16.06 -1.36
C THR A 256 -3.21 -17.12 -2.17
N LEU A 257 -2.87 -17.30 -3.45
CA LEU A 257 -3.45 -18.33 -4.31
C LEU A 257 -3.10 -19.73 -3.81
N ILE A 258 -1.84 -19.94 -3.41
CA ILE A 258 -1.37 -21.16 -2.74
C ILE A 258 -2.20 -21.43 -1.49
N GLY A 259 -2.32 -20.44 -0.60
CA GLY A 259 -3.10 -20.55 0.63
C GLY A 259 -4.57 -20.88 0.38
N ALA A 260 -5.19 -20.22 -0.62
CA ALA A 260 -6.58 -20.46 -1.00
C ALA A 260 -6.78 -21.88 -1.56
N ILE A 261 -5.91 -22.34 -2.45
CA ILE A 261 -5.96 -23.70 -3.01
C ILE A 261 -5.77 -24.74 -1.91
N VAL A 262 -4.83 -24.53 -0.99
CA VAL A 262 -4.61 -25.41 0.17
C VAL A 262 -5.86 -25.44 1.05
N HIS A 263 -6.45 -24.29 1.35
CA HIS A 263 -7.64 -24.18 2.17
C HIS A 263 -8.86 -24.85 1.52
N GLU A 264 -9.08 -24.63 0.23
CA GLU A 264 -10.16 -25.25 -0.52
C GLU A 264 -9.97 -26.77 -0.64
N ALA A 265 -8.74 -27.23 -0.90
CA ALA A 265 -8.42 -28.66 -0.90
C ALA A 265 -8.69 -29.30 0.47
N TYR A 266 -8.38 -28.60 1.55
CA TYR A 266 -8.69 -29.04 2.91
C TYR A 266 -10.20 -29.12 3.14
N GLN A 267 -10.96 -28.08 2.79
CA GLN A 267 -12.42 -28.06 2.96
C GLN A 267 -13.13 -29.13 2.14
N ARG A 268 -12.82 -29.24 0.83
CA ARG A 268 -13.40 -30.25 -0.06
C ARG A 268 -13.14 -31.66 0.45
N ARG A 269 -11.95 -31.91 1.02
CA ARG A 269 -11.60 -33.20 1.59
C ARG A 269 -12.28 -33.46 2.93
N ALA A 270 -12.42 -32.46 3.81
CA ALA A 270 -13.18 -32.58 5.05
C ALA A 270 -14.66 -32.92 4.77
N GLN A 271 -15.24 -32.28 3.74
CA GLN A 271 -16.59 -32.60 3.27
C GLN A 271 -16.66 -34.03 2.70
N ALA A 272 -15.70 -34.44 1.87
CA ALA A 272 -15.66 -35.81 1.33
C ALA A 272 -15.50 -36.90 2.40
N LEU A 273 -14.71 -36.64 3.46
CA LEU A 273 -14.55 -37.53 4.60
C LEU A 273 -15.80 -37.57 5.48
N ALA A 274 -16.47 -36.43 5.67
CA ALA A 274 -17.72 -36.35 6.42
C ALA A 274 -18.90 -37.03 5.70
N GLN A 275 -18.92 -37.01 4.36
CA GLN A 275 -19.97 -37.62 3.56
C GLN A 275 -19.85 -39.15 3.47
N GLY A 276 -18.65 -39.73 3.64
CA GLY A 276 -18.41 -41.18 3.58
C GLY A 276 -18.68 -41.80 2.19
N GLY A 277 -18.04 -42.95 1.89
CA GLY A 277 -18.27 -43.70 0.64
C GLY A 277 -17.04 -43.83 -0.28
N ALA A 278 -17.26 -44.19 -1.54
CA ALA A 278 -16.22 -44.56 -2.51
C ALA A 278 -15.15 -43.46 -2.74
N ALA A 279 -15.53 -42.18 -2.63
CA ALA A 279 -14.59 -41.06 -2.72
C ALA A 279 -13.65 -40.97 -1.51
N ALA A 280 -14.15 -41.20 -0.29
CA ALA A 280 -13.34 -41.26 0.92
C ALA A 280 -12.37 -42.47 0.87
N GLN A 281 -12.85 -43.60 0.35
CA GLN A 281 -12.08 -44.83 0.21
C GLN A 281 -10.99 -44.72 -0.87
N ALA A 282 -11.26 -44.07 -2.01
CA ALA A 282 -10.27 -43.78 -3.04
C ALA A 282 -9.18 -42.80 -2.56
N ILE A 283 -9.55 -41.81 -1.73
CA ILE A 283 -8.61 -40.86 -1.10
C ILE A 283 -7.72 -41.55 -0.05
N LEU A 284 -8.26 -42.54 0.68
CA LEU A 284 -7.52 -43.35 1.66
C LEU A 284 -6.62 -44.40 1.00
N ALA A 285 -7.01 -44.92 -0.17
CA ALA A 285 -6.29 -45.98 -0.88
C ALA A 285 -5.08 -45.50 -1.68
N ASN A 286 -4.95 -44.20 -2.00
CA ASN A 286 -3.85 -43.69 -2.81
C ASN A 286 -2.70 -43.13 -1.92
N PRO A 287 -1.49 -43.74 -1.92
CA PRO A 287 -0.37 -43.29 -1.10
C PRO A 287 0.12 -41.88 -1.45
N ALA A 288 -0.06 -41.44 -2.71
CA ALA A 288 0.23 -40.05 -3.11
C ALA A 288 -0.77 -39.05 -2.50
N ALA A 289 -2.04 -39.45 -2.33
CA ALA A 289 -3.04 -38.65 -1.63
C ALA A 289 -2.83 -38.64 -0.10
N ALA A 290 -2.09 -39.62 0.42
CA ALA A 290 -1.62 -39.65 1.80
C ALA A 290 -0.42 -38.72 2.03
N PHE A 291 0.49 -38.55 1.05
CA PHE A 291 1.60 -37.61 1.12
C PHE A 291 1.14 -36.13 1.12
N ILE A 292 0.02 -35.85 0.45
CA ILE A 292 -0.68 -34.55 0.43
C ILE A 292 -1.56 -34.34 1.69
N ARG A 293 -1.52 -35.25 2.70
CA ARG A 293 -2.34 -35.12 3.93
C ARG A 293 -2.02 -33.91 4.79
N HIS A 294 -0.79 -33.40 4.76
CA HIS A 294 -0.37 -32.34 5.65
C HIS A 294 -0.34 -30.98 4.91
N PRO A 295 -0.92 -29.91 5.48
CA PRO A 295 -0.81 -28.57 4.88
C PRO A 295 0.65 -28.13 4.72
N ALA A 296 1.55 -28.66 5.56
CA ALA A 296 2.99 -28.47 5.46
C ALA A 296 3.60 -29.08 4.18
N THR A 297 3.08 -30.20 3.65
CA THR A 297 3.64 -30.82 2.43
C THR A 297 3.18 -30.12 1.16
N VAL A 298 1.95 -29.62 1.11
CA VAL A 298 1.48 -28.77 0.01
C VAL A 298 2.16 -27.40 0.03
N GLY A 299 2.31 -26.80 1.22
CA GLY A 299 3.12 -25.60 1.41
C GLY A 299 4.58 -25.81 1.00
N ALA A 300 5.19 -26.95 1.38
CA ALA A 300 6.55 -27.30 0.98
C ALA A 300 6.68 -27.56 -0.54
N LEU A 301 5.68 -28.15 -1.19
CA LEU A 301 5.68 -28.41 -2.63
C LEU A 301 5.51 -27.10 -3.43
N LEU A 302 4.74 -26.15 -2.89
CA LEU A 302 4.56 -24.83 -3.50
C LEU A 302 5.75 -23.90 -3.22
N LEU A 303 6.38 -23.99 -2.05
CA LEU A 303 7.69 -23.38 -1.77
C LEU A 303 8.80 -23.99 -2.63
N ALA A 304 8.75 -25.30 -2.89
CA ALA A 304 9.65 -25.97 -3.81
C ALA A 304 9.41 -25.49 -5.24
N LEU A 305 8.17 -25.35 -5.69
CA LEU A 305 7.85 -24.79 -7.01
C LEU A 305 8.27 -23.32 -7.14
N ALA A 306 8.07 -22.51 -6.10
CA ALA A 306 8.58 -21.13 -6.05
C ALA A 306 10.12 -21.10 -6.05
N GLY A 307 10.77 -21.96 -5.27
CA GLY A 307 12.22 -22.12 -5.24
C GLY A 307 12.79 -22.63 -6.56
N ILE A 308 12.07 -23.51 -7.26
CA ILE A 308 12.38 -24.00 -8.60
C ILE A 308 12.22 -22.88 -9.62
N ALA A 309 11.15 -22.07 -9.56
CA ALA A 309 10.98 -20.91 -10.42
C ALA A 309 12.10 -19.87 -10.22
N VAL A 310 12.52 -19.64 -8.97
CA VAL A 310 13.67 -18.79 -8.64
C VAL A 310 15.00 -19.41 -9.12
N TYR A 311 15.14 -20.73 -9.02
CA TYR A 311 16.34 -21.46 -9.47
C TYR A 311 16.48 -21.43 -11.00
N TYR A 312 15.41 -21.69 -11.75
CA TYR A 312 15.40 -21.54 -13.20
C TYR A 312 15.55 -20.07 -13.62
N GLY A 313 15.05 -19.14 -12.82
CA GLY A 313 15.27 -17.70 -12.99
C GLY A 313 16.74 -17.30 -12.98
N LYS A 314 17.56 -17.90 -12.10
CA LYS A 314 19.02 -17.69 -12.06
C LYS A 314 19.76 -18.21 -13.29
N GLY A 315 19.14 -19.10 -14.09
CA GLY A 315 19.76 -19.69 -15.27
C GLY A 315 19.62 -18.85 -16.55
N HIS A 316 18.79 -17.80 -16.55
CA HIS A 316 18.64 -16.89 -17.69
C HIS A 316 19.49 -15.63 -17.46
N ASP A 317 20.60 -15.50 -18.19
CA ASP A 317 21.46 -14.32 -18.14
C ASP A 317 20.81 -13.17 -18.94
N SER A 318 19.92 -12.44 -18.29
CA SER A 318 19.23 -11.23 -18.80
C SER A 318 20.20 -10.14 -19.26
N LYS A 319 21.47 -10.16 -18.79
CA LYS A 319 22.45 -9.10 -19.02
C LYS A 319 22.86 -8.97 -20.48
N ALA A 320 22.96 -10.08 -21.21
CA ALA A 320 23.31 -10.04 -22.64
C ALA A 320 22.20 -9.35 -23.46
N CYS A 321 20.94 -9.64 -23.15
CA CYS A 321 19.80 -8.99 -23.77
C CYS A 321 19.72 -7.51 -23.36
N GLU A 322 19.93 -7.19 -22.07
CA GLU A 322 19.94 -5.81 -21.57
C GLU A 322 21.02 -4.96 -22.26
N GLN A 323 22.23 -5.50 -22.46
CA GLN A 323 23.30 -4.83 -23.21
C GLN A 323 22.91 -4.55 -24.66
N SER A 324 22.33 -5.54 -25.36
CA SER A 324 21.90 -5.35 -26.76
C SER A 324 20.85 -4.25 -26.93
N ILE A 325 19.95 -4.10 -25.95
CA ILE A 325 18.92 -3.06 -25.95
C ILE A 325 19.52 -1.70 -25.59
N LEU A 326 20.46 -1.67 -24.65
CA LEU A 326 21.18 -0.44 -24.31
C LEU A 326 21.93 0.10 -25.54
N ASP A 327 22.63 -0.78 -26.26
CA ASP A 327 23.34 -0.42 -27.49
C ASP A 327 22.39 0.10 -28.57
N ALA A 328 21.24 -0.56 -28.77
CA ALA A 328 20.21 -0.10 -29.69
C ALA A 328 19.67 1.30 -29.32
N LYS A 329 19.41 1.54 -28.03
CA LYS A 329 18.93 2.85 -27.52
C LYS A 329 19.98 3.94 -27.68
N LEU A 330 21.26 3.63 -27.47
CA LEU A 330 22.37 4.57 -27.67
C LEU A 330 22.51 4.95 -29.16
N LEU A 331 22.41 3.97 -30.07
CA LEU A 331 22.42 4.21 -31.51
C LEU A 331 21.24 5.09 -31.95
N GLU A 332 20.06 4.86 -31.38
CA GLU A 332 18.88 5.67 -31.69
C GLU A 332 19.01 7.12 -31.18
N GLN A 333 19.54 7.31 -29.96
CA GLN A 333 19.85 8.66 -29.45
C GLN A 333 20.87 9.39 -30.32
N GLN A 334 21.89 8.69 -30.83
CA GLN A 334 22.86 9.27 -31.76
C GLN A 334 22.20 9.70 -33.07
N ARG A 335 21.35 8.85 -33.67
CA ARG A 335 20.60 9.18 -34.89
C ARG A 335 19.74 10.43 -34.71
N LEU A 336 19.00 10.52 -33.60
CA LEU A 336 18.17 11.69 -33.30
C LEU A 336 19.00 12.96 -33.10
N GLN A 337 20.19 12.86 -32.47
CA GLN A 337 21.10 14.00 -32.34
C GLN A 337 21.66 14.46 -33.69
N ASP A 338 22.02 13.53 -34.58
CA ASP A 338 22.55 13.86 -35.90
C ASP A 338 21.47 14.46 -36.81
N GLU A 339 20.23 13.96 -36.75
CA GLU A 339 19.08 14.58 -37.42
C GLU A 339 18.84 16.01 -36.92
N MET A 340 18.91 16.23 -35.60
CA MET A 340 18.77 17.57 -35.01
C MET A 340 19.87 18.52 -35.49
N ARG A 341 21.13 18.07 -35.51
CA ARG A 341 22.26 18.84 -36.04
C ARG A 341 22.07 19.19 -37.52
N ALA A 342 21.66 18.23 -38.34
CA ALA A 342 21.39 18.44 -39.75
C ALA A 342 20.25 19.45 -39.97
N ARG A 343 19.16 19.36 -39.19
CA ARG A 343 18.07 20.34 -39.22
C ARG A 343 18.54 21.73 -38.81
N THR A 344 19.35 21.86 -37.76
CA THR A 344 19.92 23.16 -37.35
C THR A 344 20.80 23.77 -38.43
N GLN A 345 21.62 22.97 -39.12
CA GLN A 345 22.47 23.43 -40.22
C GLN A 345 21.64 23.88 -41.44
N GLN A 346 20.60 23.11 -41.82
CA GLN A 346 19.67 23.51 -42.88
C GLN A 346 18.96 24.82 -42.54
N GLN A 347 18.53 24.98 -41.29
CA GLN A 347 17.86 26.20 -40.83
C GLN A 347 18.80 27.41 -40.81
N GLN A 348 20.10 27.22 -40.53
CA GLN A 348 21.12 28.27 -40.68
C GLN A 348 21.40 28.64 -42.13
N GLN A 349 21.34 27.68 -43.06
CA GLN A 349 21.53 27.92 -44.50
C GLN A 349 20.31 28.58 -45.16
N GLN A 350 19.11 28.33 -44.64
CA GLN A 350 17.85 28.97 -45.08
C GLN A 350 17.51 30.25 -44.31
N ALA A 351 18.26 30.58 -43.25
CA ALA A 351 18.18 31.89 -42.65
C ALA A 351 18.68 32.93 -43.68
N PRO A 352 17.89 33.97 -44.00
CA PRO A 352 18.40 35.09 -44.79
C PRO A 352 19.67 35.61 -44.11
N ALA A 353 20.70 35.91 -44.90
CA ALA A 353 21.92 36.55 -44.40
C ALA A 353 21.52 37.70 -43.46
N PRO A 354 22.13 37.84 -42.27
CA PRO A 354 21.85 38.99 -41.43
C PRO A 354 22.09 40.23 -42.29
N ALA A 355 21.03 40.99 -42.56
CA ALA A 355 21.16 42.26 -43.23
C ALA A 355 22.23 43.04 -42.46
N ALA A 356 23.25 43.53 -43.19
CA ALA A 356 24.22 44.47 -42.64
C ALA A 356 23.45 45.54 -41.84
N PRO A 357 23.97 46.01 -40.70
CA PRO A 357 23.24 46.96 -39.86
C PRO A 357 23.05 48.27 -40.65
N ALA A 358 21.90 48.39 -41.32
CA ALA A 358 21.37 49.68 -41.73
C ALA A 358 21.01 50.41 -40.43
N GLY A 359 21.52 51.62 -40.28
CA GLY A 359 21.34 52.42 -39.08
C GLY A 359 19.88 52.60 -38.68
N SER A 360 19.71 52.91 -37.38
CA SER A 360 18.51 53.45 -36.74
C SER A 360 17.29 52.52 -36.57
N ALA A 361 17.22 51.87 -35.41
CA ALA A 361 16.27 52.18 -34.32
C ALA A 361 16.25 51.03 -33.31
N ALA A 362 16.80 51.25 -32.12
CA ALA A 362 16.72 50.29 -31.02
C ALA A 362 15.27 50.21 -30.51
N PRO A 363 14.64 49.03 -30.44
CA PRO A 363 13.50 48.86 -29.56
C PRO A 363 14.02 48.88 -28.13
N SER A 364 13.49 49.78 -27.31
CA SER A 364 13.83 49.89 -25.90
C SER A 364 13.41 48.62 -25.14
N THR A 365 14.29 47.62 -25.08
CA THR A 365 14.16 46.52 -24.13
C THR A 365 14.60 47.00 -22.74
N PRO A 366 13.95 46.56 -21.64
CA PRO A 366 14.27 47.04 -20.27
C PRO A 366 15.71 46.77 -19.83
N PHE A 367 16.41 45.88 -20.53
CA PHE A 367 17.82 45.57 -20.32
C PHE A 367 18.62 46.07 -21.51
N GLY A 368 18.98 47.36 -21.48
CA GLY A 368 19.78 47.98 -22.53
C GLY A 368 21.19 47.39 -22.60
N GLY A 369 21.56 46.83 -23.75
CA GLY A 369 22.94 46.77 -24.25
C GLY A 369 24.00 45.97 -23.46
N VAL A 370 23.65 45.26 -22.39
CA VAL A 370 24.62 44.52 -21.54
C VAL A 370 25.38 43.42 -22.30
N PHE A 371 24.85 42.92 -23.42
CA PHE A 371 25.41 41.80 -24.16
C PHE A 371 26.00 42.17 -25.54
N ALA A 372 26.33 43.45 -25.78
CA ALA A 372 26.97 43.86 -27.02
C ALA A 372 28.42 43.32 -27.12
N PRO A 373 28.87 42.76 -28.26
CA PRO A 373 30.12 42.01 -28.43
C PRO A 373 31.40 42.87 -28.45
N GLY A 374 31.41 43.97 -27.69
CA GLY A 374 32.57 44.84 -27.44
C GLY A 374 32.59 45.45 -26.02
N GLY A 375 31.63 45.09 -25.16
CA GLY A 375 31.48 45.68 -23.82
C GLY A 375 32.49 45.19 -22.76
N LEU A 376 33.45 44.33 -23.13
CA LEU A 376 34.45 43.76 -22.21
C LEU A 376 35.88 44.27 -22.47
N GLY A 377 36.04 45.35 -23.23
CA GLY A 377 37.32 46.06 -23.41
C GLY A 377 37.45 47.22 -22.43
N GLY A 378 38.45 47.17 -21.55
CA GLY A 378 38.59 48.03 -20.38
C GLY A 378 38.59 49.55 -20.62
N ALA A 379 37.94 50.25 -19.69
CA ALA A 379 38.17 51.66 -19.39
C ALA A 379 38.12 51.84 -17.85
N PRO A 380 38.87 52.81 -17.30
CA PRO A 380 39.35 52.78 -15.91
C PRO A 380 38.24 53.07 -14.89
N ALA A 381 38.44 52.53 -13.69
CA ALA A 381 37.53 52.65 -12.55
C ALA A 381 37.26 54.11 -12.15
N PRO A 382 35.99 54.52 -11.96
CA PRO A 382 35.65 55.68 -11.15
C PRO A 382 35.46 55.27 -9.67
N ALA A 383 35.84 56.21 -8.80
CA ALA A 383 35.94 56.15 -7.34
C ALA A 383 34.69 55.65 -6.57
N PRO A 384 34.82 55.19 -5.31
CA PRO A 384 33.74 54.55 -4.57
C PRO A 384 32.68 55.57 -4.12
N ALA A 385 31.42 55.32 -4.49
CA ALA A 385 30.27 56.04 -3.96
C ALA A 385 29.54 55.21 -2.88
N ALA A 386 29.09 55.91 -1.83
CA ALA A 386 28.54 55.42 -0.57
C ALA A 386 27.35 54.43 -0.68
N PRO A 387 27.11 53.58 0.35
CA PRO A 387 26.14 52.49 0.27
C PRO A 387 24.70 53.01 0.28
N LYS A 388 23.91 52.64 -0.74
CA LYS A 388 22.44 52.77 -0.76
C LYS A 388 21.79 51.49 -0.23
N PRO A 389 20.67 51.60 0.51
CA PRO A 389 20.02 50.47 1.16
C PRO A 389 19.40 49.47 0.16
N ALA A 390 19.43 48.20 0.53
CA ALA A 390 19.05 47.05 -0.31
C ALA A 390 17.58 47.10 -0.77
N PRO A 391 17.29 46.79 -2.05
CA PRO A 391 15.92 46.58 -2.50
C PRO A 391 15.41 45.20 -2.06
N ALA A 392 14.15 45.15 -1.63
CA ALA A 392 13.46 43.94 -1.18
C ALA A 392 13.34 42.88 -2.30
N PRO A 393 13.28 41.58 -1.97
CA PRO A 393 13.29 40.51 -2.95
C PRO A 393 11.99 40.49 -3.78
N ALA A 394 12.14 40.52 -5.10
CA ALA A 394 11.04 40.33 -6.04
C ALA A 394 10.50 38.91 -5.92
N THR A 395 9.24 38.78 -5.48
CA THR A 395 8.49 37.52 -5.53
C THR A 395 7.88 37.32 -6.93
N PRO A 396 7.57 36.07 -7.34
CA PRO A 396 7.15 35.75 -8.72
C PRO A 396 5.77 36.32 -9.11
N PHE A 397 5.05 36.91 -8.16
CA PHE A 397 3.72 37.48 -8.34
C PHE A 397 3.81 38.98 -8.03
N GLY A 398 4.26 39.75 -9.02
CA GLY A 398 4.48 41.18 -8.88
C GLY A 398 3.24 41.92 -8.36
N GLY A 399 3.34 42.51 -7.16
CA GLY A 399 2.50 43.63 -6.70
C GLY A 399 0.98 43.42 -6.58
N VAL A 400 0.43 42.23 -6.87
CA VAL A 400 -1.03 41.97 -6.87
C VAL A 400 -1.69 42.22 -5.51
N PHE A 401 -0.92 42.22 -4.42
CA PHE A 401 -1.40 42.48 -3.05
C PHE A 401 -0.91 43.82 -2.48
N ALA A 402 -0.49 44.76 -3.33
CA ALA A 402 -0.17 46.11 -2.87
C ALA A 402 -1.44 46.78 -2.29
N PRO A 403 -1.37 47.39 -1.09
CA PRO A 403 -2.54 47.89 -0.36
C PRO A 403 -3.27 49.06 -1.05
N ASP A 404 -2.73 49.59 -2.15
CA ASP A 404 -3.28 50.75 -2.87
C ASP A 404 -4.23 50.37 -4.03
N GLY A 405 -4.44 49.07 -4.30
CA GLY A 405 -5.22 48.56 -5.44
C GLY A 405 -6.75 48.57 -5.30
N LEU A 406 -7.32 49.16 -4.23
CA LEU A 406 -8.75 49.11 -3.91
C LEU A 406 -9.38 50.50 -3.68
N SER A 407 -9.18 51.42 -4.63
CA SER A 407 -10.08 52.56 -4.85
C SER A 407 -10.20 52.72 -6.37
N GLY A 408 -11.35 52.77 -7.03
CA GLY A 408 -12.74 52.99 -6.65
C GLY A 408 -13.32 53.74 -7.86
N GLY A 409 -14.30 53.17 -8.58
CA GLY A 409 -14.86 53.87 -9.73
C GLY A 409 -15.74 53.00 -10.62
N LYS A 410 -17.06 53.12 -10.42
CA LYS A 410 -18.17 52.39 -11.06
C LYS A 410 -18.60 53.13 -12.37
N PRO A 411 -19.74 52.81 -13.03
CA PRO A 411 -19.82 52.22 -14.39
C PRO A 411 -20.58 53.08 -15.45
N ALA A 412 -20.90 52.45 -16.58
CA ALA A 412 -21.81 52.86 -17.68
C ALA A 412 -21.22 53.85 -18.70
N GLN A 413 -21.43 53.73 -20.01
CA GLN A 413 -22.50 53.11 -20.81
C GLN A 413 -21.97 52.28 -21.98
#